data_AF-L0BB31-F1
#
_entry.id   AF-L0BB31-F1
#
_cell.length_a   1.000
_cell.length_b   1.000
_cell.length_c   1.000
_cell.angle_alpha   90.00
_cell.angle_beta   90.00
_cell.angle_gamma   90.00
#
_symmetry.space_group_name_H-M   'P 1'
#
loop_
_entity.id
_entity.type
_entity.pdbx_description
1 polymer ?
#
loop_
_entity_poly.entity_id
_entity_poly.type
_entity_poly.pdbx_seq_one_letter_code
_entity_poly.pdbx_strand_id
1 'polypeptide(L)'
;GVYQWWYTIGLRSNQDLYNGSLFLIIGSAVCLFAGWLHLQPKFQPSLSWFKNAESRLNHHLAGLFGVSSLAWTGHLVHVAIPESRGQHVRWSNFLTTLPHPQGLTPFFTGNWAAYAENPDSSSHLFSKADGAGSAILTFLGGFHPQTQSLWLTDMAHHHLAIAVVFIVAGHMYKTNFGIGHSIQEILDAHTPPAGGLGAGHKGLFDTLNNSLHFQLGLALASVGTICSLVAQHMYSLSPYAFLAQDFTAQAALYTHHQYIAGFILCGAFAH
;
A
#
# COMPACT_ATOMS: atom_id res chain seq x y z
N GLY A 1 -15.05 11.79 5.27
CA GLY A 1 -14.02 10.86 4.77
C GLY A 1 -12.61 11.27 5.19
N VAL A 2 -12.10 12.41 4.71
CA VAL A 2 -10.69 12.81 4.94
C VAL A 2 -10.35 13.06 6.42
N TYR A 3 -11.29 13.60 7.20
CA TYR A 3 -11.11 13.78 8.65
C TYR A 3 -10.88 12.45 9.36
N GLN A 4 -11.72 11.44 9.10
CA GLN A 4 -11.60 10.12 9.71
C GLN A 4 -10.26 9.46 9.33
N TRP A 5 -9.85 9.57 8.06
CA TRP A 5 -8.58 9.03 7.60
C TRP A 5 -7.39 9.70 8.31
N TRP A 6 -7.28 11.03 8.24
CA TRP A 6 -6.18 11.78 8.86
C TRP A 6 -6.10 11.58 10.37
N TYR A 7 -7.26 11.55 11.02
CA TYR A 7 -7.34 11.26 12.45
C TYR A 7 -6.86 9.84 12.77
N THR A 8 -7.23 8.84 11.98
CA THR A 8 -6.79 7.45 12.19
C THR A 8 -5.28 7.30 12.07
N ILE A 9 -4.65 8.01 11.13
CA ILE A 9 -3.19 7.94 10.89
C ILE A 9 -2.37 8.89 11.80
N GLY A 10 -3.00 9.52 12.79
CA GLY A 10 -2.27 10.26 13.85
C GLY A 10 -2.17 11.78 13.67
N LEU A 11 -2.84 12.38 12.68
CA LEU A 11 -2.90 13.85 12.60
C LEU A 11 -3.87 14.37 13.67
N ARG A 12 -3.44 15.43 14.39
CA ARG A 12 -4.17 15.97 15.55
C ARG A 12 -4.32 17.48 15.51
N SER A 13 -3.52 18.18 14.71
CA SER A 13 -3.51 19.65 14.67
C SER A 13 -3.55 20.21 13.26
N ASN A 14 -3.97 21.48 13.13
CA ASN A 14 -3.86 22.23 11.87
C ASN A 14 -2.41 22.33 11.39
N GLN A 15 -1.43 22.34 12.31
CA GLN A 15 -0.02 22.36 11.96
C GLN A 15 0.40 21.07 11.26
N ASP A 16 -0.13 19.91 11.67
CA ASP A 16 0.14 18.64 11.00
C ASP A 16 -0.33 18.68 9.54
N LEU A 17 -1.56 19.17 9.33
CA LEU A 17 -2.15 19.31 8.00
C LEU A 17 -1.39 20.32 7.14
N TYR A 18 -0.99 21.44 7.73
CA TYR A 18 -0.21 22.47 7.03
C TYR A 18 1.17 21.97 6.61
N ASN A 19 1.87 21.25 7.49
CA ASN A 19 3.17 20.67 7.14
C ASN A 19 3.01 19.59 6.04
N GLY A 20 1.96 18.77 6.12
CA GLY A 20 1.63 17.80 5.09
C GLY A 20 1.32 18.44 3.73
N SER A 21 0.59 19.55 3.71
CA SER A 21 0.27 20.26 2.46
C SER A 21 1.50 20.89 1.83
N LEU A 22 2.39 21.52 2.61
CA LEU A 22 3.67 22.03 2.12
C LEU A 22 4.55 20.91 1.56
N PHE A 23 4.61 19.76 2.24
CA PHE A 23 5.35 18.60 1.76
C PHE A 23 4.82 18.12 0.40
N LEU A 24 3.50 18.04 0.22
CA LEU A 24 2.90 17.65 -1.06
C LEU A 24 3.12 18.68 -2.18
N ILE A 25 3.14 19.98 -1.86
CA ILE A 25 3.47 21.03 -2.83
C ILE A 25 4.91 20.87 -3.32
N ILE A 26 5.86 20.67 -2.40
CA ILE A 26 7.27 20.43 -2.74
C ILE A 26 7.40 19.14 -3.56
N GLY A 27 6.74 18.05 -3.14
CA GLY A 27 6.72 16.79 -3.88
C GLY A 27 6.19 16.95 -5.31
N SER A 28 5.10 17.70 -5.48
CA SER A 28 4.56 18.04 -6.80
C SER A 28 5.56 18.82 -7.65
N ALA A 29 6.23 19.83 -7.09
CA ALA A 29 7.26 20.59 -7.77
C ALA A 29 8.44 19.71 -8.21
N VAL A 30 8.88 18.78 -7.36
CA VAL A 30 9.92 17.78 -7.69
C VAL A 30 9.46 16.88 -8.85
N CYS A 31 8.23 16.38 -8.84
CA CYS A 31 7.69 15.56 -9.93
C CYS A 31 7.63 16.32 -11.27
N LEU A 32 7.18 17.58 -11.25
CA LEU A 32 7.15 18.45 -12.44
C LEU A 32 8.56 18.71 -12.98
N PHE A 33 9.51 19.00 -12.09
CA PHE A 33 10.91 19.17 -12.45
C PHE A 33 11.51 17.90 -13.03
N ALA A 34 11.25 16.73 -12.43
CA ALA A 34 11.70 15.43 -12.95
C ALA A 34 11.13 15.15 -14.34
N GLY A 35 9.86 15.49 -14.58
CA GLY A 35 9.23 15.42 -15.91
C GLY A 35 9.95 16.28 -16.95
N TRP A 36 10.22 17.55 -16.62
CA TRP A 36 11.02 18.43 -17.49
C TRP A 36 12.44 17.91 -17.69
N LEU A 37 13.09 17.40 -16.64
CA LEU A 37 14.46 16.91 -16.66
C LEU A 37 14.60 15.73 -17.61
N HIS A 38 13.69 14.75 -17.54
CA HIS A 38 13.70 13.56 -18.41
C HIS A 38 13.29 13.82 -19.86
N LEU A 39 12.91 15.07 -20.20
CA LEU A 39 12.79 15.53 -21.57
C LEU A 39 14.06 16.21 -22.10
N GLN A 40 15.05 16.50 -21.24
CA GLN A 40 16.30 17.09 -21.68
C GLN A 40 17.15 16.05 -22.42
N PRO A 41 17.87 16.43 -23.50
CA PRO A 41 18.59 15.48 -24.35
C PRO A 41 19.56 14.52 -23.63
N LYS A 42 20.16 14.98 -22.53
CA LYS A 42 21.11 14.18 -21.73
C LYS A 42 20.43 13.13 -20.85
N PHE A 43 19.17 13.33 -20.48
CA PHE A 43 18.45 12.51 -19.49
C PHE A 43 17.25 11.77 -20.07
N GLN A 44 17.03 11.89 -21.38
CA GLN A 44 15.96 11.20 -22.09
C GLN A 44 16.23 9.68 -22.09
N PRO A 45 15.32 8.86 -21.52
CA PRO A 45 15.49 7.41 -21.51
C PRO A 45 15.39 6.81 -22.92
N SER A 46 16.15 5.76 -23.19
CA SER A 46 16.07 5.02 -24.44
C SER A 46 14.81 4.15 -24.52
N LEU A 47 14.43 3.71 -25.72
CA LEU A 47 13.29 2.81 -25.90
C LEU A 47 13.46 1.48 -25.15
N SER A 48 14.69 0.93 -25.12
CA SER A 48 14.99 -0.30 -24.39
C SER A 48 14.76 -0.17 -22.89
N TRP A 49 14.93 1.03 -22.33
CA TRP A 49 14.60 1.31 -20.92
C TRP A 49 13.11 1.13 -20.66
N PHE A 50 12.23 1.68 -21.52
CA PHE A 50 10.78 1.55 -21.38
C PHE A 50 10.27 0.12 -21.59
N LYS A 51 11.00 -0.69 -22.37
CA LYS A 51 10.66 -2.09 -22.69
C LYS A 51 11.19 -3.11 -21.69
N ASN A 52 11.99 -2.69 -20.70
CA ASN A 52 12.56 -3.57 -19.69
C ASN A 52 11.50 -3.91 -18.63
N ALA A 53 10.64 -4.87 -18.96
CA ALA A 53 9.51 -5.28 -18.13
C ALA A 53 9.97 -5.97 -16.83
N GLU A 54 10.98 -6.84 -16.88
CA GLU A 54 11.49 -7.55 -15.69
C GLU A 54 12.05 -6.57 -14.65
N SER A 55 12.90 -5.64 -15.08
CA SER A 55 13.45 -4.63 -14.17
C SER A 55 12.33 -3.76 -13.57
N ARG A 56 11.39 -3.30 -14.40
CA ARG A 56 10.26 -2.48 -13.92
C ARG A 56 9.41 -3.24 -12.91
N LEU A 57 9.07 -4.50 -13.16
CA LEU A 57 8.29 -5.32 -12.24
C LEU A 57 9.02 -5.56 -10.92
N ASN A 58 10.32 -5.89 -10.95
CA ASN A 58 11.10 -6.05 -9.73
C ASN A 58 11.10 -4.75 -8.88
N HIS A 59 11.40 -3.61 -9.50
CA HIS A 59 11.42 -2.32 -8.79
C HIS A 59 10.03 -1.89 -8.29
N HIS A 60 8.96 -2.19 -9.03
CA HIS A 60 7.61 -1.86 -8.59
C HIS A 60 7.12 -2.78 -7.46
N LEU A 61 7.35 -4.10 -7.58
CA LEU A 61 6.98 -5.05 -6.53
C LEU A 61 7.80 -4.78 -5.26
N ALA A 62 9.13 -4.82 -5.32
CA ALA A 62 9.94 -4.66 -4.12
C ALA A 62 10.00 -3.21 -3.63
N GLY A 63 10.27 -2.25 -4.52
CA GLY A 63 10.44 -0.85 -4.16
C GLY A 63 9.10 -0.14 -3.96
N LEU A 64 8.31 -0.01 -5.02
CA LEU A 64 7.08 0.78 -4.97
C LEU A 64 6.03 0.19 -4.01
N PHE A 65 5.82 -1.12 -4.00
CA PHE A 65 4.84 -1.75 -3.10
C PHE A 65 5.47 -2.23 -1.80
N GLY A 66 6.54 -3.01 -1.86
CA GLY A 66 7.20 -3.59 -0.70
C GLY A 66 7.76 -2.56 0.28
N VAL A 67 8.71 -1.73 -0.17
CA VAL A 67 9.35 -0.71 0.67
C VAL A 67 8.34 0.34 1.11
N SER A 68 7.40 0.76 0.26
CA SER A 68 6.36 1.71 0.69
C SER A 68 5.43 1.13 1.76
N SER A 69 5.04 -0.15 1.65
CA SER A 69 4.22 -0.80 2.69
C SER A 69 4.99 -1.01 3.99
N LEU A 70 6.31 -1.27 3.90
CA LEU A 70 7.19 -1.33 5.08
C LEU A 70 7.31 0.05 5.74
N ALA A 71 7.51 1.11 4.95
CA ALA A 71 7.54 2.48 5.46
C ALA A 71 6.20 2.89 6.09
N TRP A 72 5.08 2.47 5.50
CA TRP A 72 3.75 2.70 6.06
C TRP A 72 3.53 1.95 7.37
N THR A 73 4.04 0.72 7.49
CA THR A 73 4.10 0.00 8.78
C THR A 73 4.85 0.83 9.81
N GLY A 74 6.02 1.37 9.45
CA GLY A 74 6.80 2.26 10.31
C GLY A 74 5.99 3.48 10.75
N HIS A 75 5.26 4.12 9.84
CA HIS A 75 4.37 5.23 10.20
C HIS A 75 3.26 4.81 11.18
N LEU A 76 2.57 3.68 10.93
CA LEU A 76 1.51 3.20 11.80
C LEU A 76 2.03 2.89 13.21
N VAL A 77 3.15 2.16 13.30
CA VAL A 77 3.78 1.74 14.56
C VAL A 77 4.33 2.90 15.38
N HIS A 78 4.94 3.88 14.72
CA HIS A 78 5.65 4.96 15.41
C HIS A 78 4.84 6.25 15.57
N VAL A 79 3.77 6.45 14.80
CA VAL A 79 2.96 7.69 14.84
C VAL A 79 1.51 7.37 15.12
N ALA A 80 0.84 6.59 14.27
CA ALA A 80 -0.60 6.40 14.36
C ALA A 80 -1.03 5.69 15.65
N ILE A 81 -0.37 4.59 16.02
CA ILE A 81 -0.65 3.80 17.24
C ILE A 81 -0.36 4.61 18.52
N PRO A 82 0.80 5.29 18.68
CA PRO A 82 1.00 6.19 19.81
C PRO A 82 -0.06 7.28 19.90
N GLU A 83 -0.42 7.93 18.79
CA GLU A 83 -1.45 8.98 18.76
C GLU A 83 -2.86 8.45 19.03
N SER A 84 -3.16 7.19 18.70
CA SER A 84 -4.41 6.55 19.09
C SER A 84 -4.45 6.21 20.58
N ARG A 85 -3.30 6.23 21.27
CA ARG A 85 -3.16 6.01 22.71
C ARG A 85 -2.92 7.31 23.50
N GLY A 86 -3.10 8.46 22.85
CA GLY A 86 -2.90 9.78 23.45
C GLY A 86 -1.43 10.16 23.68
N GLN A 87 -0.48 9.46 23.04
CA GLN A 87 0.94 9.77 23.08
C GLN A 87 1.35 10.58 21.85
N HIS A 88 1.86 11.80 22.06
CA HIS A 88 2.22 12.67 20.96
C HIS A 88 3.60 12.35 20.39
N VAL A 89 3.65 11.95 19.11
CA VAL A 89 4.91 11.61 18.42
C VAL A 89 5.05 12.38 17.10
N ARG A 90 6.10 13.19 16.99
CA ARG A 90 6.41 14.02 15.82
C ARG A 90 7.91 14.01 15.54
N TRP A 91 8.33 14.68 14.47
CA TRP A 91 9.74 14.80 14.07
C TRP A 91 10.68 15.24 15.20
N SER A 92 10.20 16.05 16.15
CA SER A 92 10.99 16.55 17.28
C SER A 92 11.34 15.49 18.33
N ASN A 93 10.54 14.41 18.47
CA ASN A 93 10.73 13.40 19.52
C ASN A 93 10.69 11.95 19.00
N PHE A 94 10.40 11.72 17.72
CA PHE A 94 10.31 10.39 17.10
C PHE A 94 11.57 9.53 17.31
N LEU A 95 12.76 10.14 17.30
CA LEU A 95 14.02 9.43 17.48
C LEU A 95 14.29 9.01 18.93
N THR A 96 13.57 9.60 19.89
CA THR A 96 13.74 9.35 21.33
C THR A 96 12.56 8.62 21.96
N THR A 97 11.44 8.50 21.25
CA THR A 97 10.25 7.79 21.71
C THR A 97 10.23 6.38 21.14
N LEU A 98 10.27 5.38 22.01
CA LEU A 98 10.18 3.97 21.59
C LEU A 98 8.75 3.62 21.20
N PRO A 99 8.51 2.93 20.06
CA PRO A 99 7.18 2.45 19.69
C PRO A 99 6.71 1.27 20.55
N HIS A 100 7.64 0.53 21.16
CA HIS A 100 7.36 -0.60 22.04
C HIS A 100 8.31 -0.55 23.26
N PRO A 101 7.84 -0.86 24.49
CA PRO A 101 8.67 -0.76 25.71
C PRO A 101 9.97 -1.57 25.67
N GLN A 102 9.96 -2.72 24.99
CA GLN A 102 11.14 -3.60 24.87
C GLN A 102 12.07 -3.22 23.69
N GLY A 103 11.77 -2.16 22.95
CA GLY A 103 12.55 -1.73 21.80
C GLY A 103 12.70 -2.83 20.73
N LEU A 104 13.87 -2.89 20.09
CA LEU A 104 14.20 -3.86 19.03
C LEU A 104 14.80 -5.18 19.54
N THR A 105 15.01 -5.34 20.84
CA THR A 105 15.61 -6.57 21.40
C THR A 105 14.80 -7.83 21.04
N PRO A 106 13.45 -7.86 21.16
CA PRO A 106 12.66 -9.02 20.75
C PRO A 106 12.76 -9.33 19.25
N PHE A 107 12.90 -8.31 18.40
CA PHE A 107 13.09 -8.49 16.96
C PHE A 107 14.37 -9.28 16.65
N PHE A 108 15.52 -8.84 17.19
CA PHE A 108 16.82 -9.47 16.90
C PHE A 108 17.04 -10.81 17.60
N THR A 109 16.33 -11.06 18.70
CA THR A 109 16.38 -12.35 19.41
C THR A 109 15.38 -13.38 18.87
N GLY A 110 14.52 -13.00 17.92
CA GLY A 110 13.51 -13.86 17.33
C GLY A 110 12.24 -14.05 18.19
N ASN A 111 12.13 -13.37 19.34
CA ASN A 111 10.93 -13.39 20.17
C ASN A 111 9.88 -12.38 19.67
N TRP A 112 9.42 -12.55 18.43
CA TRP A 112 8.49 -11.59 17.79
C TRP A 112 7.11 -11.55 18.44
N ALA A 113 6.72 -12.62 19.15
CA ALA A 113 5.45 -12.70 19.87
C ALA A 113 5.30 -11.58 20.92
N ALA A 114 6.41 -11.08 21.48
CA ALA A 114 6.41 -9.98 22.43
C ALA A 114 5.72 -8.70 21.90
N TYR A 115 5.74 -8.47 20.57
CA TYR A 115 5.11 -7.30 19.96
C TYR A 115 3.58 -7.39 19.82
N ALA A 116 3.01 -8.56 20.09
CA ALA A 116 1.57 -8.82 20.07
C ALA A 116 0.94 -8.83 21.47
N GLU A 117 1.76 -8.76 22.52
CA GLU A 117 1.29 -8.86 23.90
C GLU A 117 0.62 -7.56 24.36
N ASN A 118 -0.43 -7.71 25.19
CA ASN A 118 -1.20 -6.61 25.77
C ASN A 118 -1.77 -5.65 24.69
N PRO A 119 -2.73 -6.12 23.86
CA PRO A 119 -3.42 -5.26 22.91
C PRO A 119 -4.27 -4.19 23.61
N ASP A 120 -4.73 -3.20 22.85
CA ASP A 120 -5.72 -2.23 23.35
C ASP A 120 -6.98 -2.97 23.83
N SER A 121 -7.47 -2.61 25.01
CA SER A 121 -8.61 -3.29 25.62
C SER A 121 -9.93 -2.96 24.90
N SER A 122 -10.98 -3.75 25.16
CA SER A 122 -12.32 -3.47 24.63
C SER A 122 -12.92 -2.16 25.14
N SER A 123 -12.42 -1.63 26.26
CA SER A 123 -12.80 -0.33 26.83
C SER A 123 -11.83 0.80 26.46
N HIS A 124 -10.90 0.57 25.54
CA HIS A 124 -9.97 1.61 25.09
C HIS A 124 -10.72 2.81 24.51
N LEU A 125 -10.30 4.01 24.92
CA LEU A 125 -10.80 5.26 24.37
C LEU A 125 -9.80 5.80 23.35
N PHE A 126 -10.20 5.80 22.07
CA PHE A 126 -9.34 6.23 20.97
C PHE A 126 -8.83 7.66 21.19
N SER A 127 -7.53 7.86 20.98
CA SER A 127 -6.77 9.08 21.26
C SER A 127 -6.62 9.42 22.75
N LYS A 128 -6.80 8.46 23.65
CA LYS A 128 -6.54 8.57 25.10
C LYS A 128 -5.73 7.37 25.58
N ALA A 129 -5.12 7.50 26.76
CA ALA A 129 -4.36 6.40 27.38
C ALA A 129 -5.28 5.39 28.10
N ASP A 130 -6.54 5.74 28.34
CA ASP A 130 -7.51 4.91 29.04
C ASP A 130 -7.78 3.62 28.27
N GLY A 131 -7.41 2.48 28.87
CA GLY A 131 -7.56 1.16 28.27
C GLY A 131 -6.57 0.85 27.13
N ALA A 132 -5.55 1.68 26.92
CA ALA A 132 -4.51 1.48 25.92
C ALA A 132 -3.55 0.35 26.32
N GLY A 133 -3.19 -0.47 25.34
CA GLY A 133 -2.19 -1.53 25.48
C GLY A 133 -0.79 -1.09 25.08
N SER A 134 0.10 -2.07 24.90
CA SER A 134 1.47 -1.87 24.42
C SER A 134 1.76 -2.58 23.10
N ALA A 135 0.91 -3.51 22.65
CA ALA A 135 1.11 -4.23 21.40
C ALA A 135 1.26 -3.26 20.21
N ILE A 136 2.11 -3.62 19.25
CA ILE A 136 2.29 -2.85 18.00
C ILE A 136 1.94 -3.67 16.76
N LEU A 137 1.88 -5.00 16.87
CA LEU A 137 1.55 -5.92 15.78
C LEU A 137 0.63 -7.00 16.32
N THR A 138 -0.64 -7.00 15.92
CA THR A 138 -1.63 -7.96 16.43
C THR A 138 -2.32 -8.70 15.28
N PHE A 139 -3.17 -9.67 15.64
CA PHE A 139 -4.03 -10.38 14.70
C PHE A 139 -5.38 -10.67 15.36
N LEU A 140 -6.02 -9.60 15.86
CA LEU A 140 -7.25 -9.70 16.67
C LEU A 140 -8.46 -10.04 15.81
N GLY A 141 -8.57 -9.40 14.65
CA GLY A 141 -9.77 -9.43 13.82
C GLY A 141 -10.92 -8.61 14.41
N GLY A 142 -11.97 -8.44 13.60
CA GLY A 142 -13.13 -7.63 13.98
C GLY A 142 -12.81 -6.15 14.07
N PHE A 143 -13.46 -5.47 15.01
CA PHE A 143 -13.43 -4.01 15.11
C PHE A 143 -13.16 -3.53 16.53
N HIS A 144 -12.47 -2.40 16.62
CA HIS A 144 -12.33 -1.66 17.87
C HIS A 144 -13.73 -1.16 18.33
N PRO A 145 -14.21 -1.53 19.54
CA PRO A 145 -15.61 -1.34 19.93
C PRO A 145 -16.12 0.10 19.86
N GLN A 146 -15.30 1.07 20.26
CA GLN A 146 -15.69 2.49 20.26
C GLN A 146 -15.75 3.09 18.85
N THR A 147 -14.71 2.87 18.04
CA THR A 147 -14.56 3.50 16.73
C THR A 147 -15.32 2.78 15.62
N GLN A 148 -15.69 1.51 15.85
CA GLN A 148 -16.27 0.60 14.87
C GLN A 148 -15.40 0.47 13.60
N SER A 149 -14.08 0.51 13.79
CA SER A 149 -13.09 0.39 12.73
C SER A 149 -12.10 -0.74 12.98
N LEU A 150 -11.36 -1.14 11.96
CA LEU A 150 -10.25 -2.09 12.10
C LEU A 150 -9.23 -1.61 13.16
N TRP A 151 -8.58 -2.56 13.81
CA TRP A 151 -7.51 -2.28 14.78
C TRP A 151 -6.28 -1.72 14.07
N LEU A 152 -5.69 -0.64 14.59
CA LEU A 152 -4.47 -0.04 14.04
C LEU A 152 -3.28 -1.01 14.06
N THR A 153 -3.17 -1.82 15.10
CA THR A 153 -2.15 -2.86 15.26
C THR A 153 -2.32 -4.02 14.28
N ASP A 154 -3.56 -4.37 13.91
CA ASP A 154 -3.84 -5.34 12.84
C ASP A 154 -3.50 -4.73 11.46
N MET A 155 -3.84 -3.45 11.23
CA MET A 155 -3.46 -2.76 9.99
C MET A 155 -1.94 -2.65 9.84
N ALA A 156 -1.22 -2.32 10.93
CA ALA A 156 0.25 -2.30 10.93
C ALA A 156 0.83 -3.68 10.60
N HIS A 157 0.33 -4.73 11.24
CA HIS A 157 0.78 -6.09 10.96
C HIS A 157 0.46 -6.53 9.53
N HIS A 158 -0.72 -6.20 9.01
CA HIS A 158 -1.08 -6.44 7.61
C HIS A 158 -0.07 -5.81 6.66
N HIS A 159 0.24 -4.52 6.85
CA HIS A 159 1.20 -3.81 6.00
C HIS A 159 2.61 -4.38 6.08
N LEU A 160 3.04 -4.84 7.27
CA LEU A 160 4.33 -5.50 7.43
C LEU A 160 4.38 -6.82 6.68
N ALA A 161 3.34 -7.63 6.80
CA ALA A 161 3.24 -8.93 6.15
C ALA A 161 3.27 -8.79 4.62
N ILE A 162 2.43 -7.91 4.05
CA ILE A 162 2.42 -7.70 2.59
C ILE A 162 3.71 -7.04 2.10
N ALA A 163 4.38 -6.23 2.92
CA ALA A 163 5.68 -5.66 2.56
C ALA A 163 6.71 -6.76 2.32
N VAL A 164 6.80 -7.75 3.21
CA VAL A 164 7.69 -8.91 3.04
C VAL A 164 7.34 -9.67 1.77
N VAL A 165 6.05 -9.95 1.54
CA VAL A 165 5.58 -10.65 0.32
C VAL A 165 6.02 -9.91 -0.95
N PHE A 166 5.80 -8.60 -1.01
CA PHE A 166 6.15 -7.80 -2.19
C PHE A 166 7.66 -7.62 -2.38
N ILE A 167 8.42 -7.45 -1.30
CA ILE A 167 9.90 -7.41 -1.36
C ILE A 167 10.42 -8.72 -1.92
N VAL A 168 9.97 -9.87 -1.42
CA VAL A 168 10.39 -11.19 -1.93
C VAL A 168 9.96 -11.37 -3.39
N ALA A 169 8.70 -11.04 -3.72
CA ALA A 169 8.19 -11.16 -5.10
C ALA A 169 8.97 -10.28 -6.11
N GLY A 170 9.44 -9.10 -5.69
CA GLY A 170 10.25 -8.22 -6.53
C GLY A 170 11.69 -8.68 -6.78
N HIS A 171 12.08 -9.87 -6.31
CA HIS A 171 13.35 -10.52 -6.64
C HIS A 171 13.19 -11.73 -7.57
N MET A 172 12.01 -11.88 -8.20
CA MET A 172 11.70 -13.03 -9.04
C MET A 172 12.30 -12.92 -10.45
N TYR A 173 12.26 -11.75 -11.07
CA TYR A 173 12.59 -11.62 -12.50
C TYR A 173 14.07 -11.32 -12.74
N LYS A 174 14.59 -11.82 -13.86
CA LYS A 174 16.01 -11.69 -14.23
C LYS A 174 16.33 -10.25 -14.56
N THR A 175 17.44 -9.75 -14.01
CA THR A 175 17.98 -8.42 -14.28
C THR A 175 19.45 -8.53 -14.69
N ASN A 176 20.20 -7.43 -14.65
CA ASN A 176 21.63 -7.40 -14.95
C ASN A 176 22.51 -8.22 -13.97
N PHE A 177 21.94 -8.71 -12.86
CA PHE A 177 22.63 -9.61 -11.92
C PHE A 177 22.67 -11.08 -12.37
N GLY A 178 22.06 -11.42 -13.52
CA GLY A 178 22.18 -12.75 -14.14
C GLY A 178 21.35 -13.87 -13.51
N ILE A 179 20.66 -13.61 -12.39
CA ILE A 179 19.79 -14.58 -11.69
C ILE A 179 18.34 -14.08 -11.74
N GLY A 180 17.39 -15.00 -11.88
CA GLY A 180 15.94 -14.75 -11.93
C GLY A 180 15.28 -15.35 -13.19
N HIS A 181 14.00 -15.09 -13.36
CA HIS A 181 13.19 -15.61 -14.47
C HIS A 181 13.05 -14.62 -15.63
N SER A 182 13.09 -15.12 -16.87
CA SER A 182 12.58 -14.35 -18.02
C SER A 182 11.09 -14.60 -18.18
N ILE A 183 10.31 -13.53 -18.34
CA ILE A 183 8.84 -13.64 -18.50
C ILE A 183 8.51 -14.34 -19.82
N GLN A 184 9.27 -14.03 -20.87
CA GLN A 184 9.11 -14.65 -22.19
C GLN A 184 9.31 -16.17 -22.13
N GLU A 185 10.39 -16.63 -21.49
CA GLU A 185 10.66 -18.07 -21.34
C GLU A 185 9.55 -18.78 -20.54
N ILE A 186 9.04 -18.14 -19.48
CA ILE A 186 7.90 -18.69 -18.71
C ILE A 186 6.68 -18.84 -19.61
N LEU A 187 6.32 -17.81 -20.38
CA LEU A 187 5.13 -17.83 -21.23
C LEU A 187 5.27 -18.86 -22.36
N ASP A 188 6.41 -18.89 -23.04
CA ASP A 188 6.64 -19.79 -24.18
C ASP A 188 6.66 -21.27 -23.76
N ALA A 189 7.11 -21.56 -22.53
CA ALA A 189 7.09 -22.90 -21.95
C ALA A 189 5.69 -23.32 -21.43
N HIS A 190 4.77 -22.37 -21.22
CA HIS A 190 3.46 -22.65 -20.64
C HIS A 190 2.45 -23.13 -21.70
N THR A 191 2.61 -24.39 -22.13
CA THR A 191 1.73 -25.04 -23.10
C THR A 191 0.71 -25.98 -22.44
N PRO A 192 -0.55 -26.01 -22.92
CA PRO A 192 -1.59 -26.86 -22.35
C PRO A 192 -1.25 -28.36 -22.51
N PRO A 193 -1.51 -29.20 -21.48
CA PRO A 193 -1.16 -30.64 -21.52
C PRO A 193 -1.82 -31.44 -22.66
N ALA A 194 -3.01 -31.02 -23.11
CA ALA A 194 -3.85 -31.79 -24.03
C ALA A 194 -4.01 -31.17 -25.44
N GLY A 195 -3.18 -30.19 -25.82
CA GLY A 195 -3.11 -29.66 -27.19
C GLY A 195 -4.36 -28.94 -27.74
N GLY A 196 -5.47 -28.89 -26.99
CA GLY A 196 -6.76 -28.35 -27.44
C GLY A 196 -6.97 -26.84 -27.31
N LEU A 197 -5.98 -26.07 -26.81
CA LEU A 197 -6.09 -24.63 -26.59
C LEU A 197 -5.16 -23.81 -27.52
N GLY A 198 -4.80 -24.37 -28.68
CA GLY A 198 -3.95 -23.71 -29.67
C GLY A 198 -2.49 -23.59 -29.22
N ALA A 199 -1.80 -22.55 -29.70
CA ALA A 199 -0.36 -22.33 -29.45
C ALA A 199 -0.02 -21.87 -28.01
N GLY A 200 -1.01 -21.73 -27.13
CA GLY A 200 -0.82 -21.27 -25.75
C GLY A 200 -0.40 -19.79 -25.68
N HIS A 201 0.56 -19.47 -24.81
CA HIS A 201 1.02 -18.10 -24.57
C HIS A 201 2.18 -17.64 -25.48
N LYS A 202 2.50 -18.40 -26.54
CA LYS A 202 3.61 -18.07 -27.44
C LYS A 202 3.43 -16.68 -28.07
N GLY A 203 4.46 -15.83 -27.99
CA GLY A 203 4.45 -14.47 -28.53
C GLY A 203 3.59 -13.45 -27.76
N LEU A 204 2.96 -13.87 -26.65
CA LEU A 204 2.16 -12.96 -25.82
C LEU A 204 3.02 -11.89 -25.15
N PHE A 205 4.25 -12.23 -24.75
CA PHE A 205 5.20 -11.27 -24.17
C PHE A 205 5.42 -10.08 -25.11
N ASP A 206 5.76 -10.35 -26.37
CA ASP A 206 6.01 -9.30 -27.36
C ASP A 206 4.74 -8.55 -27.72
N THR A 207 3.60 -9.23 -27.82
CA THR A 207 2.29 -8.60 -28.08
C THR A 207 1.98 -7.55 -27.01
N LEU A 208 2.12 -7.91 -25.74
CA LEU A 208 1.87 -7.02 -24.60
C LEU A 208 2.95 -5.95 -24.50
N ASN A 209 4.23 -6.32 -24.53
CA ASN A 209 5.33 -5.39 -24.33
C ASN A 209 5.43 -4.37 -25.49
N ASN A 210 4.88 -4.71 -26.68
CA ASN A 210 4.85 -3.83 -27.84
C ASN A 210 3.61 -2.95 -28.02
N SER A 211 2.47 -3.32 -27.43
CA SER A 211 1.25 -2.51 -27.50
C SER A 211 1.00 -1.74 -26.19
N LEU A 212 1.11 -0.42 -26.25
CA LEU A 212 0.73 0.44 -25.12
C LEU A 212 -0.77 0.38 -24.84
N HIS A 213 -1.60 0.17 -25.87
CA HIS A 213 -3.04 -0.02 -25.70
C HIS A 213 -3.36 -1.31 -24.94
N PHE A 214 -2.66 -2.41 -25.26
CA PHE A 214 -2.83 -3.66 -24.53
C PHE A 214 -2.39 -3.52 -23.07
N GLN A 215 -1.27 -2.84 -22.80
CA GLN A 215 -0.83 -2.55 -21.43
C GLN A 215 -1.83 -1.68 -20.67
N LEU A 216 -2.35 -0.64 -21.32
CA LEU A 216 -3.31 0.27 -20.72
C LEU A 216 -4.65 -0.42 -20.44
N GLY A 217 -5.16 -1.23 -21.38
CA GLY A 217 -6.36 -2.03 -21.20
C GLY A 217 -6.25 -2.96 -19.99
N LEU A 218 -5.16 -3.71 -19.86
CA LEU A 218 -4.92 -4.58 -18.70
C LEU A 218 -4.72 -3.80 -17.39
N ALA A 219 -4.01 -2.68 -17.42
CA ALA A 219 -3.80 -1.85 -16.24
C ALA A 219 -5.13 -1.27 -15.73
N LEU A 220 -5.97 -0.76 -16.64
CA LEU A 220 -7.30 -0.25 -16.33
C LEU A 220 -8.21 -1.38 -15.82
N ALA A 221 -8.21 -2.56 -16.45
CA ALA A 221 -8.98 -3.70 -15.97
C ALA A 221 -8.61 -4.04 -14.52
N SER A 222 -7.32 -4.14 -14.22
CA SER A 222 -6.80 -4.45 -12.89
C SER A 222 -7.16 -3.38 -11.86
N VAL A 223 -6.90 -2.10 -12.16
CA VAL A 223 -7.18 -0.97 -11.25
C VAL A 223 -8.69 -0.79 -11.06
N GLY A 224 -9.51 -0.97 -12.10
CA GLY A 224 -10.97 -0.89 -12.03
C GLY A 224 -11.55 -1.96 -11.12
N THR A 225 -11.08 -3.21 -11.24
CA THR A 225 -11.47 -4.30 -10.33
C THR A 225 -11.07 -4.00 -8.88
N ILE A 226 -9.83 -3.55 -8.65
CA ILE A 226 -9.38 -3.18 -7.29
C ILE A 226 -10.15 -1.98 -6.74
N CYS A 227 -10.49 -0.99 -7.57
CA CYS A 227 -11.29 0.17 -7.15
C CYS A 227 -12.69 -0.25 -6.67
N SER A 228 -13.33 -1.19 -7.37
CA SER A 228 -14.58 -1.81 -6.91
C SER A 228 -14.40 -2.59 -5.61
N LEU A 229 -13.32 -3.37 -5.50
CA LEU A 229 -12.98 -4.09 -4.27
C LEU A 229 -12.79 -3.15 -3.08
N VAL A 230 -12.13 -2.01 -3.27
CA VAL A 230 -11.97 -0.94 -2.27
C VAL A 230 -13.34 -0.46 -1.80
N ALA A 231 -14.28 -0.20 -2.72
CA ALA A 231 -15.64 0.19 -2.36
C ALA A 231 -16.31 -0.87 -1.48
N GLN A 232 -16.26 -2.15 -1.89
CA GLN A 232 -16.88 -3.26 -1.18
C GLN A 232 -16.26 -3.51 0.20
N HIS A 233 -14.94 -3.43 0.31
CA HIS A 233 -14.24 -3.67 1.57
C HIS A 233 -14.40 -2.48 2.52
N MET A 234 -14.28 -1.23 2.06
CA MET A 234 -14.32 -0.08 2.97
C MET A 234 -15.67 0.12 3.65
N TYR A 235 -16.80 -0.26 3.03
CA TYR A 235 -18.10 -0.15 3.70
C TYR A 235 -18.36 -1.27 4.70
N SER A 236 -17.82 -2.47 4.45
CA SER A 236 -18.05 -3.67 5.29
C SER A 236 -16.98 -3.85 6.38
N LEU A 237 -15.76 -3.41 6.12
CA LEU A 237 -14.59 -3.47 6.99
C LEU A 237 -14.01 -2.06 7.14
N SER A 238 -14.71 -1.20 7.90
CA SER A 238 -14.36 0.22 8.01
C SER A 238 -12.92 0.41 8.54
N PRO A 239 -11.98 0.98 7.77
CA PRO A 239 -10.58 1.09 8.20
C PRO A 239 -10.31 2.34 9.05
N TYR A 240 -11.22 3.31 9.05
CA TYR A 240 -10.99 4.61 9.68
C TYR A 240 -11.90 4.81 10.89
N ALA A 241 -11.32 5.31 11.97
CA ALA A 241 -12.02 5.55 13.21
C ALA A 241 -13.26 6.43 12.99
N PHE A 242 -14.41 5.96 13.48
CA PHE A 242 -15.71 6.64 13.42
C PHE A 242 -16.30 6.83 12.01
N LEU A 243 -15.70 6.26 10.95
CA LEU A 243 -16.26 6.37 9.61
C LEU A 243 -17.60 5.64 9.46
N ALA A 244 -17.77 4.51 10.12
CA ALA A 244 -19.03 3.74 10.12
C ALA A 244 -20.21 4.49 10.76
N GLN A 245 -19.94 5.55 11.51
CA GLN A 245 -20.96 6.40 12.15
C GLN A 245 -21.31 7.63 11.30
N ASP A 246 -20.50 7.94 10.28
CA ASP A 246 -20.74 9.01 9.31
C ASP A 246 -21.39 8.42 8.05
N PHE A 247 -22.71 8.19 8.14
CA PHE A 247 -23.47 7.52 7.08
C PHE A 247 -23.39 8.23 5.74
N THR A 248 -23.36 9.57 5.74
CA THR A 248 -23.24 10.36 4.51
C THR A 248 -21.87 10.17 3.87
N ALA A 249 -20.78 10.21 4.65
CA ALA A 249 -19.45 9.95 4.10
C ALA A 249 -19.30 8.50 3.59
N GLN A 250 -19.87 7.52 4.29
CA GLN A 250 -19.81 6.11 3.87
C GLN A 250 -20.57 5.89 2.55
N ALA A 251 -21.79 6.42 2.43
CA ALA A 251 -22.55 6.37 1.18
C ALA A 251 -21.83 7.08 0.03
N ALA A 252 -21.25 8.26 0.29
CA ALA A 252 -20.50 9.01 -0.70
C ALA A 252 -19.24 8.25 -1.17
N LEU A 253 -18.45 7.69 -0.25
CA LEU A 253 -17.24 6.94 -0.57
C LEU A 253 -17.54 5.68 -1.40
N TYR A 254 -18.57 4.91 -1.02
CA TYR A 254 -18.97 3.72 -1.77
C TYR A 254 -19.40 4.10 -3.19
N THR A 255 -20.32 5.06 -3.31
CA THR A 255 -20.84 5.50 -4.61
C THR A 255 -19.72 6.04 -5.49
N HIS A 256 -18.85 6.89 -4.93
CA HIS A 256 -17.70 7.46 -5.63
C HIS A 256 -16.79 6.38 -6.25
N HIS A 257 -16.33 5.42 -5.45
CA HIS A 257 -15.42 4.38 -5.94
C HIS A 257 -16.11 3.44 -6.94
N GLN A 258 -17.39 3.12 -6.76
CA GLN A 258 -18.13 2.28 -7.73
C GLN A 258 -18.28 2.96 -9.09
N TYR A 259 -18.58 4.26 -9.13
CA TYR A 259 -18.66 4.98 -10.40
C TYR A 259 -17.29 5.09 -11.07
N ILE A 260 -16.22 5.40 -10.31
CA ILE A 260 -14.85 5.42 -10.85
C ILE A 260 -14.46 4.06 -11.41
N ALA A 261 -14.74 2.97 -10.68
CA ALA A 261 -14.49 1.61 -11.14
C ALA A 261 -15.19 1.32 -12.48
N GLY A 262 -16.46 1.74 -12.61
CA GLY A 262 -17.21 1.61 -13.87
C GLY A 262 -16.55 2.35 -15.03
N PHE A 263 -16.15 3.62 -14.84
CA PHE A 263 -15.45 4.39 -15.88
C PHE A 263 -14.12 3.76 -16.28
N ILE A 264 -13.32 3.33 -15.30
CA ILE A 264 -12.02 2.69 -15.54
C ILE A 264 -12.20 1.38 -16.31
N LEU A 265 -13.17 0.53 -15.93
CA LEU A 265 -13.44 -0.72 -16.63
C LEU A 265 -13.93 -0.49 -18.06
N CYS A 266 -14.80 0.49 -18.30
CA CYS A 266 -15.17 0.86 -19.68
C CYS A 266 -13.95 1.30 -20.50
N GLY A 267 -13.04 2.08 -19.91
CA GLY A 267 -11.78 2.46 -20.53
C GLY A 267 -10.88 1.26 -20.84
N ALA A 268 -10.90 0.23 -20.01
CA ALA A 268 -10.14 -0.99 -20.22
C ALA A 268 -10.54 -1.73 -21.50
N PHE A 269 -11.84 -1.80 -21.80
CA PHE A 269 -12.37 -2.44 -23.01
C PHE A 269 -12.37 -1.53 -24.24
N ALA A 270 -12.19 -0.22 -24.05
CA ALA A 270 -12.05 0.74 -25.14
C ALA A 270 -10.63 0.71 -25.76
N HIS A 271 -9.62 0.34 -24.97
CA HIS A 271 -8.23 0.19 -25.40
C HIS A 271 -7.90 -1.24 -25.85
#